data_AF-A0A7S1CG47-F1
#
_entry.id   AF-A0A7S1CG47-F1
#
_cell.length_a   1.000
_cell.length_b   1.000
_cell.length_c   1.000
_cell.angle_alpha   90.00
_cell.angle_beta   90.00
_cell.angle_gamma   90.00
#
_symmetry.space_group_name_H-M   'P 1'
#
loop_
_entity.id
_entity.type
_entity.pdbx_description
1 polymer ?
#
loop_
_entity_poly.entity_id
_entity_poly.type
_entity_poly.pdbx_seq_one_letter_code
_entity_poly.pdbx_strand_id
1 'polypeptide(L)'
;QCRPVVACLGGEGSPCAPGYTGEVCAFCADRHYRLEEFCEPCPNNAWIYLLIFAAVCFVMIQGAMWLHRRRINVAALGIGVDFAQVCAMFTAFDFAWPLELESIFNVVSASNFNVQLVAPECTVKFSFVDKFTLIML
;
A
#
# COMPACT_ATOMS: atom_id res chain seq x y z
N GLN A 1 11.67 -19.90 1.47
CA GLN A 1 12.21 -19.12 0.33
C GLN A 1 12.07 -17.65 0.70
N CYS A 2 13.13 -16.85 0.58
CA CYS A 2 13.06 -15.42 0.89
C CYS A 2 12.37 -14.67 -0.23
N ARG A 3 11.41 -13.82 0.11
CA ARG A 3 10.74 -12.89 -0.81
C ARG A 3 10.69 -11.52 -0.15
N PRO A 4 11.33 -10.49 -0.74
CA PRO A 4 12.08 -10.49 -2.01
C PRO A 4 13.45 -11.18 -1.84
N VAL A 5 14.11 -11.57 -2.94
CA VAL A 5 15.43 -12.25 -2.88
C VAL A 5 16.51 -11.40 -2.21
N VAL A 6 16.37 -10.07 -2.28
CA VAL A 6 17.29 -9.11 -1.64
C VAL A 6 17.18 -9.08 -0.12
N ALA A 7 16.10 -9.61 0.47
CA ALA A 7 15.89 -9.62 1.91
C ALA A 7 16.87 -10.53 2.65
N CYS A 8 17.41 -11.55 1.97
CA CYS A 8 18.33 -12.52 2.54
C CYS A 8 19.72 -12.37 1.94
N LEU A 9 20.73 -12.18 2.80
CA LEU A 9 22.13 -12.05 2.38
C LEU A 9 22.76 -13.39 1.93
N GLY A 10 22.06 -14.51 2.17
CA GLY A 10 22.43 -15.85 1.71
C GLY A 10 23.20 -16.66 2.75
N GLY A 11 22.86 -17.96 2.84
CA GLY A 11 23.45 -18.92 3.79
C GLY A 11 22.45 -19.43 4.84
N GLU A 12 22.64 -20.65 5.33
CA GLU A 12 21.84 -21.22 6.41
C GLU A 12 22.10 -20.41 7.70
N GLY A 13 21.07 -19.71 8.21
CA GLY A 13 21.21 -18.84 9.39
C GLY A 13 21.85 -17.46 9.12
N SER A 14 21.96 -17.03 7.86
CA SER A 14 22.48 -15.70 7.54
C SER A 14 21.60 -14.58 8.10
N PRO A 15 22.18 -13.45 8.56
CA PRO A 15 21.38 -12.30 8.96
C PRO A 15 20.58 -11.72 7.78
N CYS A 16 19.47 -11.07 8.09
CA CYS A 16 18.66 -10.36 7.11
C CYS A 16 19.38 -9.13 6.57
N ALA A 17 19.01 -8.73 5.35
CA ALA A 17 19.46 -7.47 4.76
C ALA A 17 18.96 -6.27 5.59
N PRO A 18 19.63 -5.10 5.52
CA PRO A 18 19.17 -3.89 6.19
C PRO A 18 17.72 -3.56 5.82
N GLY A 19 16.90 -3.25 6.83
CA GLY A 19 15.47 -2.98 6.64
C GLY A 19 14.56 -4.20 6.77
N TYR A 20 15.11 -5.41 6.89
CA TYR A 20 14.36 -6.67 7.04
C TYR A 20 14.68 -7.37 8.37
N THR A 21 13.71 -8.12 8.91
CA THR A 21 13.81 -8.85 10.18
C THR A 21 12.87 -10.06 10.21
N GLY A 22 13.01 -10.88 11.25
CA GLY A 22 12.15 -12.05 11.51
C GLY A 22 12.61 -13.35 10.84
N GLU A 23 11.79 -14.38 11.02
CA GLU A 23 11.99 -15.66 10.36
C GLU A 23 11.87 -15.48 8.84
N VAL A 24 12.82 -16.07 8.10
CA VAL A 24 12.97 -15.92 6.64
C VAL A 24 13.00 -14.47 6.12
N CYS A 25 13.32 -13.49 6.98
CA CYS A 25 13.37 -12.06 6.66
C CYS A 25 12.06 -11.48 6.11
N ALA A 26 10.92 -11.99 6.59
CA ALA A 26 9.58 -11.63 6.10
C ALA A 26 9.02 -10.31 6.66
N PHE A 27 9.58 -9.76 7.73
CA PHE A 27 9.09 -8.54 8.35
C PHE A 27 10.00 -7.34 8.04
N CYS A 28 9.42 -6.15 7.94
CA CYS A 28 10.21 -4.92 7.88
C CYS A 28 10.75 -4.57 9.27
N ALA A 29 12.00 -4.13 9.32
CA ALA A 29 12.66 -3.67 10.52
C ALA A 29 12.07 -2.34 11.01
N ASP A 30 12.48 -1.89 12.19
CA ASP A 30 12.05 -0.60 12.74
C ASP A 30 12.32 0.55 11.73
N ARG A 31 11.37 1.48 11.66
CA ARG A 31 11.37 2.61 10.70
C ARG A 31 11.37 2.21 9.22
N HIS A 32 10.93 1.00 8.89
CA HIS A 32 10.64 0.59 7.52
C HIS A 32 9.19 0.15 7.43
N TYR A 33 8.55 0.40 6.29
CA TYR A 33 7.20 -0.04 5.98
C TYR A 33 7.22 -0.86 4.70
N ARG A 34 6.19 -1.70 4.54
CA ARG A 34 6.10 -2.53 3.34
C ARG A 34 5.43 -1.74 2.21
N LEU A 35 6.14 -1.59 1.10
CA LEU A 35 5.61 -1.09 -0.15
C LEU A 35 5.77 -2.19 -1.20
N GLU A 36 4.65 -2.78 -1.61
CA GLU A 36 4.61 -3.95 -2.49
C GLU A 36 5.42 -5.13 -1.91
N GLU A 37 6.52 -5.51 -2.56
CA GLU A 37 7.41 -6.57 -2.09
C GLU A 37 8.57 -6.06 -1.24
N PHE A 38 8.87 -4.76 -1.23
CA PHE A 38 10.06 -4.21 -0.60
C PHE A 38 9.76 -3.52 0.74
N CYS A 39 10.76 -3.51 1.62
CA CYS A 39 10.74 -2.71 2.84
C CYS A 39 11.44 -1.37 2.59
N GLU A 40 10.64 -0.30 2.50
CA GLU A 40 11.10 1.07 2.26
C GLU A 40 11.26 1.84 3.57
N PRO A 41 12.22 2.78 3.69
CA PRO A 41 12.41 3.57 4.89
C PRO A 41 11.24 4.54 5.10
N CYS A 42 10.78 4.65 6.34
CA CYS A 42 9.73 5.58 6.73
C CYS A 42 10.15 7.03 6.50
N PRO A 43 9.33 7.85 5.82
CA PRO A 43 9.59 9.29 5.71
C PRO A 43 9.47 9.98 7.07
N ASN A 44 10.25 11.03 7.31
CA ASN A 44 10.27 11.76 8.60
C ASN A 44 8.88 12.28 9.03
N ASN A 45 8.02 12.62 8.06
CA ASN A 45 6.68 13.14 8.31
C ASN A 45 5.59 12.19 7.79
N ALA A 46 5.66 10.90 8.16
CA ALA A 46 4.72 9.88 7.71
C ALA A 46 3.24 10.21 8.01
N TRP A 47 2.97 10.95 9.08
CA TRP A 47 1.63 11.40 9.47
C TRP A 47 0.92 12.25 8.39
N ILE A 48 1.68 12.93 7.51
CA ILE A 48 1.12 13.73 6.41
C ILE A 48 0.38 12.83 5.42
N TYR A 49 0.91 11.64 5.11
CA TYR A 49 0.27 10.70 4.18
C TYR A 49 -1.08 10.21 4.74
N LEU A 50 -1.15 9.93 6.05
CA LEU A 50 -2.41 9.61 6.72
C LEU A 50 -3.42 10.75 6.66
N LEU A 51 -2.99 11.99 6.87
CA LEU A 51 -3.88 13.15 6.78
C LEU A 51 -4.39 13.39 5.36
N ILE A 52 -3.54 13.25 4.35
CA ILE A 52 -3.93 13.36 2.94
C ILE A 52 -4.96 12.28 2.62
N PHE A 53 -4.71 11.04 3.03
CA PHE A 53 -5.65 9.94 2.83
C PHE A 53 -7.01 10.22 3.49
N ALA A 54 -7.02 10.64 4.76
CA ALA A 54 -8.25 10.99 5.46
C ALA A 54 -9.01 12.15 4.78
N ALA A 55 -8.29 13.17 4.32
CA ALA A 55 -8.87 14.31 3.60
C ALA A 55 -9.48 13.88 2.25
N VAL A 56 -8.81 13.02 1.49
CA VAL A 56 -9.32 12.47 0.23
C VAL A 56 -10.59 11.65 0.48
N CYS A 57 -10.58 10.75 1.46
CA CYS A 57 -11.76 9.96 1.84
C CYS A 57 -12.94 10.87 2.23
N PHE A 58 -12.68 11.92 3.01
CA PHE A 58 -13.71 12.90 3.37
C PHE A 58 -14.31 13.58 2.14
N VAL A 59 -13.48 14.09 1.23
CA VAL A 59 -13.95 14.73 -0.02
C VAL A 59 -14.74 13.76 -0.89
N MET A 60 -14.29 12.51 -1.02
CA MET A 60 -14.97 11.46 -1.77
C MET A 60 -16.37 11.17 -1.20
N ILE A 61 -16.50 11.05 0.12
CA ILE A 61 -17.79 10.83 0.79
C ILE A 61 -18.73 12.02 0.56
N GLN A 62 -18.25 13.25 0.74
CA GLN A 62 -19.04 14.45 0.49
C GLN A 62 -19.48 14.54 -0.98
N GLY A 63 -18.58 14.23 -1.91
CA GLY A 63 -18.85 14.17 -3.35
C GLY A 63 -19.91 13.13 -3.70
N ALA A 64 -19.77 11.91 -3.17
CA ALA A 64 -20.74 10.83 -3.36
C ALA A 64 -22.13 11.20 -2.83
N MET A 65 -22.21 11.78 -1.62
CA MET A 65 -23.48 12.27 -1.07
C MET A 65 -24.11 13.37 -1.92
N TRP A 66 -23.30 14.29 -2.45
CA TRP A 66 -23.78 15.36 -3.33
C TRP A 66 -24.32 14.80 -4.66
N LEU A 67 -23.59 13.89 -5.28
CA LEU A 67 -23.98 13.21 -6.53
C LEU A 67 -25.27 12.40 -6.35
N HIS A 68 -25.38 11.69 -5.23
CA HIS A 68 -26.57 10.93 -4.84
C HIS A 68 -27.80 11.84 -4.67
N ARG A 69 -27.65 12.97 -3.96
CA ARG A 69 -28.74 13.95 -3.79
C ARG A 69 -29.22 14.54 -5.11
N ARG A 70 -28.32 14.68 -6.11
CA ARG A 70 -28.67 15.17 -7.46
C ARG A 70 -29.16 14.09 -8.41
N ARG A 71 -29.26 12.82 -7.97
CA ARG A 71 -29.67 11.67 -8.80
C ARG A 71 -28.85 11.53 -10.09
N ILE A 72 -27.58 11.94 -10.05
CA ILE A 72 -26.67 11.82 -11.20
C ILE A 72 -26.32 10.34 -11.36
N ASN A 73 -26.37 9.84 -12.60
CA ASN A 73 -25.97 8.47 -12.89
C ASN A 73 -24.43 8.36 -12.83
N VAL A 74 -23.93 7.65 -11.82
CA VAL A 74 -22.51 7.42 -11.58
C VAL A 74 -21.96 6.17 -12.25
N ALA A 75 -22.76 5.47 -13.06
CA ALA A 75 -22.34 4.21 -13.69
C ALA A 75 -21.06 4.35 -14.52
N ALA A 76 -20.94 5.42 -15.31
CA ALA A 76 -19.74 5.67 -16.10
C ALA A 76 -18.50 5.92 -15.21
N LEU A 77 -18.66 6.60 -14.07
CA LEU A 77 -17.59 6.82 -13.11
C LEU A 77 -17.18 5.51 -12.44
N GLY A 78 -18.16 4.67 -12.06
CA GLY A 78 -17.91 3.35 -11.49
C GLY A 78 -17.09 2.46 -12.42
N ILE A 79 -17.47 2.36 -13.70
CA ILE A 79 -16.72 1.58 -14.70
C ILE A 79 -15.27 2.07 -14.82
N GLY A 80 -15.05 3.39 -14.79
CA GLY A 80 -13.71 3.97 -14.84
C GLY A 80 -12.87 3.62 -13.60
N VAL A 81 -13.49 3.62 -12.42
CA VAL A 81 -12.83 3.19 -11.17
C VAL A 81 -12.51 1.70 -11.22
N ASP A 82 -13.46 0.85 -11.61
CA ASP A 82 -13.26 -0.61 -11.70
C ASP A 82 -12.12 -0.94 -12.68
N PHE A 83 -12.05 -0.24 -13.81
CA PHE A 83 -10.95 -0.38 -14.77
C PHE A 83 -9.60 -0.01 -14.15
N ALA A 84 -9.52 1.13 -13.45
CA ALA A 84 -8.32 1.57 -12.75
C ALA A 84 -7.89 0.55 -11.67
N GLN A 85 -8.84 0.03 -10.90
CA GLN A 85 -8.61 -0.96 -9.85
C GLN A 85 -7.99 -2.24 -10.39
N VAL A 86 -8.53 -2.78 -11.49
CA VAL A 86 -7.99 -3.97 -12.16
C VAL A 86 -6.58 -3.70 -12.71
N CYS A 87 -6.35 -2.54 -13.32
CA CYS A 87 -5.01 -2.16 -13.79
C CYS A 87 -4.00 -2.07 -12.63
N ALA A 88 -4.41 -1.56 -11.47
CA ALA A 88 -3.54 -1.49 -10.30
C ALA A 88 -3.15 -2.86 -9.73
N MET A 89 -3.95 -3.90 -9.94
CA MET A 89 -3.60 -5.26 -9.51
C MET A 89 -2.43 -5.85 -10.31
N PHE A 90 -2.05 -5.25 -11.44
CA PHE A 90 -0.95 -5.76 -12.26
C PHE A 90 0.43 -5.61 -11.60
N THR A 91 0.57 -4.76 -10.57
CA THR A 91 1.82 -4.69 -9.79
C THR A 91 2.05 -5.94 -8.94
N ALA A 92 1.03 -6.74 -8.68
CA ALA A 92 1.18 -8.01 -7.99
C ALA A 92 1.90 -9.08 -8.83
N PHE A 93 2.06 -8.86 -10.14
CA PHE A 93 2.81 -9.76 -11.00
C PHE A 93 4.26 -9.30 -11.12
N ASP A 94 5.16 -10.27 -10.90
CA ASP A 94 6.61 -10.16 -10.85
C ASP A 94 7.24 -9.97 -12.26
N PHE A 95 6.74 -8.98 -13.01
CA PHE A 95 7.30 -8.59 -14.31
C PHE A 95 8.30 -7.45 -14.12
N ALA A 96 9.37 -7.45 -14.93
CA ALA A 96 10.34 -6.35 -14.96
C ALA A 96 9.74 -5.13 -15.68
N TRP A 97 8.79 -4.45 -15.03
CA TRP A 97 8.18 -3.23 -15.54
C TRP A 97 9.21 -2.10 -15.60
N PRO A 98 9.14 -1.21 -16.60
CA PRO A 98 9.92 0.03 -16.59
C PRO A 98 9.45 0.93 -15.44
N LEU A 99 10.38 1.71 -14.87
CA LEU A 99 10.18 2.58 -13.70
C LEU A 99 8.98 3.55 -13.88
N GLU A 100 8.73 3.99 -15.10
CA GLU A 100 7.62 4.88 -15.43
C GLU A 100 6.26 4.19 -15.22
N LEU A 101 6.15 2.90 -15.54
CA LEU A 101 4.91 2.13 -15.35
C LEU A 101 4.68 1.77 -13.89
N GLU A 102 5.74 1.42 -13.14
CA GLU A 102 5.64 1.18 -11.69
C GLU A 102 5.11 2.41 -10.95
N SER A 103 5.59 3.60 -11.32
CA SER A 103 5.10 4.86 -10.73
C SER A 103 3.62 5.08 -11.01
N ILE A 104 3.17 4.83 -12.24
CA ILE A 104 1.77 4.96 -12.63
C ILE A 104 0.92 3.95 -11.87
N PHE A 105 1.34 2.68 -11.82
CA PHE A 105 0.56 1.65 -11.15
C PHE A 105 0.48 1.87 -9.64
N ASN A 106 1.55 2.34 -9.01
CA ASN A 106 1.54 2.73 -7.60
C ASN A 106 0.51 3.83 -7.31
N VAL A 107 0.43 4.85 -8.17
CA VAL A 107 -0.60 5.92 -8.07
C VAL A 107 -2.00 5.36 -8.29
N VAL A 108 -2.17 4.52 -9.32
CA VAL A 108 -3.47 3.90 -9.64
C VAL A 108 -3.91 2.96 -8.51
N SER A 109 -2.99 2.34 -7.78
CA SER A 109 -3.29 1.48 -6.62
C SER A 109 -4.01 2.22 -5.48
N ALA A 110 -3.93 3.55 -5.43
CA ALA A 110 -4.74 4.34 -4.52
C ALA A 110 -6.25 4.14 -4.74
N SER A 111 -6.69 3.81 -5.96
CA SER A 111 -8.09 3.47 -6.27
C SER A 111 -8.56 2.17 -5.61
N ASN A 112 -7.62 1.30 -5.23
CA ASN A 112 -7.86 0.09 -4.43
C ASN A 112 -7.80 0.37 -2.91
N PHE A 113 -7.64 1.62 -2.48
CA PHE A 113 -7.36 1.98 -1.09
C PHE A 113 -6.17 1.20 -0.51
N ASN A 114 -5.10 1.07 -1.30
CA ASN A 114 -3.90 0.35 -0.90
C ASN A 114 -3.28 0.95 0.37
N VAL A 115 -3.42 0.24 1.49
CA VAL A 115 -2.97 0.67 2.83
C VAL A 115 -1.44 0.80 2.90
N GLN A 116 -0.70 0.08 2.05
CA GLN A 116 0.75 0.16 1.98
C GLN A 116 1.23 1.55 1.54
N LEU A 117 0.47 2.24 0.69
CA LEU A 117 0.80 3.59 0.20
C LEU A 117 0.70 4.65 1.31
N VAL A 118 -0.19 4.43 2.29
CA VAL A 118 -0.43 5.35 3.40
C VAL A 118 0.57 5.09 4.55
N ALA A 119 1.23 3.93 4.55
CA ALA A 119 2.25 3.53 5.53
C ALA A 119 1.86 3.81 6.99
N PRO A 120 0.68 3.34 7.45
CA PRO A 120 0.16 3.69 8.79
C PRO A 120 1.10 3.27 9.93
N GLU A 121 1.86 2.18 9.73
CA GLU A 121 2.90 1.69 10.63
C GLU A 121 4.05 2.66 10.91
N CYS A 122 4.30 3.63 10.02
CA CYS A 122 5.30 4.66 10.26
C CYS A 122 4.82 5.74 11.25
N THR A 123 3.51 5.82 11.51
CA THR A 123 2.92 6.83 12.42
C THR A 123 2.39 6.21 13.70
N VAL A 124 1.77 5.04 13.59
CA VAL A 124 1.16 4.32 14.72
C VAL A 124 1.77 2.92 14.78
N LYS A 125 2.30 2.55 15.94
CA LYS A 125 2.80 1.19 16.16
C LYS A 125 1.61 0.23 16.30
N PHE A 126 1.37 -0.57 15.28
CA PHE A 126 0.39 -1.65 15.32
C PHE A 126 1.04 -2.97 15.70
N SER A 127 0.43 -3.71 16.62
CA SER A 127 0.75 -5.13 16.81
C SER A 127 0.26 -5.94 15.61
N PHE A 128 0.81 -7.15 15.41
CA PHE A 128 0.33 -8.08 14.39
C PHE A 128 -1.18 -8.35 14.52
N VAL A 129 -1.67 -8.49 15.75
CA VAL A 129 -3.09 -8.74 16.05
C VAL A 129 -3.95 -7.55 15.62
N ASP A 130 -3.49 -6.32 15.87
CA ASP A 130 -4.23 -5.11 15.50
C ASP A 130 -4.32 -4.97 13.98
N LYS A 131 -3.21 -5.23 13.27
CA LYS A 131 -3.17 -5.23 11.79
C LYS A 131 -4.13 -6.26 11.22
N PHE A 132 -4.08 -7.50 11.71
CA PHE A 132 -4.91 -8.59 11.22
C PHE A 132 -6.40 -8.30 11.46
N THR A 133 -6.75 -7.78 12.63
CA THR A 133 -8.14 -7.44 12.97
C THR A 133 -8.67 -6.32 12.08
N LEU A 134 -7.86 -5.29 11.78
CA LEU A 134 -8.26 -4.20 10.90
C LEU A 134 -8.47 -4.63 9.43
N ILE A 135 -7.71 -5.60 8.94
CA ILE A 135 -7.83 -6.08 7.55
C ILE A 135 -9.03 -7.01 7.37
N MET A 136 -9.40 -7.74 8.42
CA MET A 136 -10.47 -8.76 8.38
C MET A 136 -11.85 -8.23 8.81
N LEU A 137 -11.97 -6.95 9.14
CA LEU A 137 -13.20 -6.29 9.61
C LEU A 137 -13.76 -5.36 8.53
#